data_AF-A0A7W8WDN1-F1
#
_entry.id   AF-A0A7W8WDN1-F1
#
_cell.length_a   1.000
_cell.length_b   1.000
_cell.length_c   1.000
_cell.angle_alpha   90.00
_cell.angle_beta   90.00
_cell.angle_gamma   90.00
#
_symmetry.space_group_name_H-M   'P 1'
#
loop_
_entity.id
_entity.type
_entity.pdbx_description
1 polymer ?
#
loop_
_entity_poly.entity_id
_entity_poly.type
_entity_poly.pdbx_seq_one_letter_code
_entity_poly.pdbx_strand_id
1 'polypeptide(L)'
;MNTKPAPVIALSAVKSSQIHSIGYDSATNTLAVRFKGKTGEPTSLYHYANVTPANFAAFKNAESIGSHFYKHIKPFAERFPYTRIESKPAAHKETAHE
;
A
#
# COMPACT_ATOMS: atom_id res chain seq x y z
N MET A 1 -13.82 -21.09 5.75
CA MET A 1 -13.39 -19.74 6.21
C MET A 1 -11.87 -19.70 6.11
N ASN A 2 -11.36 -19.31 4.94
CA ASN A 2 -9.92 -19.30 4.65
C ASN A 2 -9.51 -17.84 4.44
N THR A 3 -9.61 -17.04 5.50
CA THR A 3 -8.94 -15.74 5.55
C THR A 3 -7.44 -16.03 5.58
N LYS A 4 -6.81 -16.01 4.39
CA LYS A 4 -5.36 -16.04 4.26
C LYS A 4 -4.83 -14.95 5.20
N PRO A 5 -4.09 -15.30 6.28
CA PRO A 5 -3.57 -14.28 7.18
C PRO A 5 -2.70 -13.39 6.30
N ALA A 6 -3.12 -12.14 6.10
CA ALA A 6 -2.28 -11.19 5.41
C ALA A 6 -0.96 -11.19 6.19
N PRO A 7 0.19 -11.41 5.52
CA PRO A 7 1.47 -11.42 6.21
C PRO A 7 1.54 -10.15 7.06
N VAL A 8 1.93 -10.29 8.32
CA VAL A 8 2.05 -9.16 9.25
C VAL A 8 3.28 -8.38 8.82
N ILE A 9 3.11 -7.52 7.82
CA ILE A 9 4.19 -6.69 7.29
C ILE A 9 4.43 -5.57 8.28
N ALA A 10 5.67 -5.42 8.75
CA ALA A 10 6.06 -4.35 9.65
C ALA A 10 5.89 -2.98 8.95
N LEU A 11 4.84 -2.25 9.32
CA LEU A 11 4.58 -0.90 8.81
C LEU A 11 5.42 0.12 9.59
N SER A 12 6.34 0.80 8.91
CA SER A 12 7.05 1.97 9.42
C SER A 12 6.21 3.23 9.19
N ALA A 13 5.98 4.02 10.23
CA ALA A 13 5.41 5.35 10.10
C ALA A 13 6.35 6.25 9.28
N VAL A 14 5.78 7.04 8.38
CA VAL A 14 6.56 7.91 7.49
C VAL A 14 6.02 9.33 7.47
N LYS A 15 6.91 10.29 7.19
CA LYS A 15 6.55 11.69 7.05
C LYS A 15 5.95 11.93 5.67
N SER A 16 4.63 11.78 5.56
CA SER A 16 3.87 12.06 4.33
C SER A 16 2.56 12.74 4.67
N SER A 17 2.04 13.57 3.76
CA SER A 17 0.74 14.22 3.95
C SER A 17 -0.44 13.26 3.76
N GLN A 18 -0.28 12.23 2.93
CA GLN A 18 -1.37 11.29 2.58
C GLN A 18 -1.12 9.87 3.11
N ILE A 19 0.13 9.50 3.37
CA ILE A 19 0.50 8.16 3.83
C ILE A 19 0.72 8.20 5.34
N HIS A 20 0.13 7.25 6.05
CA HIS A 20 0.33 7.05 7.48
C HIS A 20 1.60 6.24 7.74
N SER A 21 1.69 5.10 7.03
CA SER A 21 2.76 4.12 7.22
C SER A 21 2.96 3.29 5.97
N ILE A 22 4.18 2.80 5.78
CA ILE A 22 4.55 1.90 4.69
C ILE A 22 5.28 0.69 5.28
N GLY A 23 5.06 -0.49 4.73
CA GLY A 23 5.81 -1.68 5.08
C GLY A 23 6.18 -2.45 3.83
N TYR A 24 7.23 -3.23 3.92
CA TYR A 24 7.73 -4.00 2.79
C TYR A 24 8.07 -5.40 3.24
N ASP A 25 7.64 -6.37 2.43
CA ASP A 25 7.94 -7.78 2.60
C ASP A 25 8.91 -8.21 1.51
N SER A 26 10.15 -8.52 1.90
CA SER A 26 11.18 -9.00 0.98
C SER A 26 10.96 -10.45 0.52
N ALA A 27 10.17 -11.24 1.26
CA ALA A 27 9.88 -12.62 0.88
C ALA A 27 9.00 -12.70 -0.37
N THR A 28 8.01 -11.81 -0.47
CA THR A 28 7.05 -11.76 -1.59
C THR A 28 7.22 -10.54 -2.48
N ASN A 29 8.20 -9.67 -2.20
CA ASN A 29 8.38 -8.38 -2.88
C ASN A 29 7.10 -7.53 -2.85
N THR A 30 6.43 -7.51 -1.70
CA THR A 30 5.15 -6.82 -1.51
C THR A 30 5.34 -5.56 -0.68
N LEU A 31 4.97 -4.41 -1.23
CA LEU A 31 4.92 -3.13 -0.54
C LEU A 31 3.51 -2.86 -0.03
N ALA A 32 3.35 -2.80 1.27
CA ALA A 32 2.13 -2.35 1.94
C ALA A 32 2.16 -0.83 2.15
N VAL A 33 1.14 -0.13 1.66
CA VAL A 33 0.97 1.32 1.84
C VAL A 33 -0.34 1.57 2.56
N ARG A 34 -0.24 2.17 3.75
CA ARG A 34 -1.39 2.57 4.55
C ARG A 34 -1.61 4.07 4.43
N PHE A 35 -2.74 4.45 3.88
CA PHE A 35 -3.15 5.86 3.77
C PHE A 35 -3.75 6.34 5.09
N LYS A 36 -3.59 7.64 5.37
CA LYS A 36 -4.31 8.33 6.44
C LYS A 36 -5.36 9.26 5.87
N GLY A 37 -6.45 9.41 6.62
CA GLY A 37 -7.45 10.44 6.38
C GLY A 37 -7.00 11.83 6.82
N LYS A 38 -7.86 12.82 6.65
CA LYS A 38 -7.65 14.21 7.10
C LYS A 38 -7.38 14.30 8.61
N THR A 39 -8.00 13.41 9.39
CA THR A 39 -7.85 13.32 10.85
C THR A 39 -6.60 12.55 11.29
N GLY A 40 -5.79 12.06 10.36
CA GLY A 40 -4.61 11.24 10.68
C GLY A 40 -4.91 9.76 10.97
N GLU A 41 -6.18 9.36 11.01
CA GLU A 41 -6.54 7.95 11.18
C GLU A 41 -6.13 7.11 9.97
N PRO A 42 -5.66 5.87 10.17
CA PRO A 42 -5.45 4.93 9.08
C PRO A 42 -6.79 4.57 8.40
N THR A 43 -6.85 4.65 7.06
CA THR A 43 -8.10 4.48 6.31
C THR A 43 -8.11 3.32 5.33
N SER A 44 -7.08 3.18 4.49
CA SER A 44 -7.04 2.14 3.46
C SER A 44 -5.62 1.59 3.32
N LEU A 45 -5.54 0.26 3.19
CA LEU A 45 -4.31 -0.49 2.99
C LEU A 45 -4.27 -1.06 1.58
N TYR A 46 -3.19 -0.76 0.88
CA TYR A 46 -2.92 -1.25 -0.47
C TYR A 46 -1.63 -2.05 -0.47
N HIS A 47 -1.62 -3.20 -1.12
CA HIS A 47 -0.43 -4.02 -1.35
C HIS A 47 -0.02 -3.90 -2.82
N TYR A 48 1.23 -3.55 -3.06
CA TYR A 48 1.85 -3.50 -4.38
C TYR A 48 2.82 -4.65 -4.49
N ALA A 49 2.63 -5.53 -5.47
CA ALA A 49 3.56 -6.61 -5.75
C ALA A 49 4.67 -6.16 -6.71
N ASN A 50 5.70 -6.99 -6.87
CA ASN A 50 6.89 -6.73 -7.71
C ASN A 50 7.73 -5.52 -7.27
N VAL A 51 7.63 -5.11 -6.00
CA VAL A 51 8.47 -4.04 -5.46
C VAL A 51 9.77 -4.64 -4.94
N THR A 52 10.90 -4.16 -5.45
CA THR A 52 12.23 -4.61 -4.98
C THR A 52 12.62 -3.90 -3.69
N PRO A 53 13.51 -4.49 -2.87
CA PRO A 53 13.96 -3.86 -1.63
C PRO A 53 14.69 -2.53 -1.91
N ALA A 54 15.39 -2.42 -3.03
CA ALA A 54 16.03 -1.19 -3.47
C ALA A 54 15.01 -0.08 -3.76
N ASN A 55 13.90 -0.42 -4.43
CA ASN A 55 12.83 0.53 -4.72
C ASN A 55 12.12 0.97 -3.43
N PHE A 56 11.90 0.04 -2.49
CA PHE A 56 11.38 0.38 -1.16
C PHE A 56 12.32 1.31 -0.37
N ALA A 57 13.63 1.04 -0.38
CA ALA A 57 14.60 1.89 0.29
C ALA A 57 14.61 3.30 -0.30
N ALA A 58 14.63 3.43 -1.63
CA ALA A 58 14.53 4.73 -2.30
C ALA A 58 13.22 5.43 -1.96
N PHE A 59 12.12 4.68 -1.95
CA PHE A 59 10.79 5.19 -1.61
C PHE A 59 10.68 5.67 -0.16
N LYS A 60 11.24 4.92 0.79
CA LYS A 60 11.27 5.24 2.23
C LYS A 60 12.15 6.46 2.53
N ASN A 61 13.25 6.63 1.80
CA ASN A 61 14.18 7.74 1.98
C ASN A 61 13.81 8.99 1.16
N ALA A 62 12.75 8.94 0.35
CA ALA A 62 12.32 10.09 -0.42
C ALA A 62 11.77 11.21 0.50
N GLU A 63 12.17 12.45 0.24
CA GLU A 63 11.69 13.63 0.98
C GLU A 63 10.17 13.80 0.93
N SER A 64 9.54 13.33 -0.16
CA SER A 64 8.09 13.30 -0.32
C SER A 64 7.64 11.93 -0.83
N ILE A 65 7.43 11.00 0.12
CA ILE A 65 6.96 9.64 -0.17
C ILE A 65 5.65 9.66 -0.96
N GLY A 66 4.70 10.53 -0.58
CA GLY A 66 3.44 10.67 -1.31
C GLY A 66 3.66 11.07 -2.77
N SER A 67 4.42 12.14 -3.04
CA SER A 67 4.67 12.59 -4.41
C SER A 67 5.48 11.57 -5.22
N HIS A 68 6.47 10.93 -4.60
CA HIS A 68 7.26 9.89 -5.25
C HIS A 68 6.39 8.70 -5.64
N PHE A 69 5.48 8.28 -4.76
CA PHE A 69 4.52 7.20 -5.04
C PHE A 69 3.66 7.51 -6.28
N TYR A 70 3.07 8.70 -6.33
CA TYR A 70 2.18 9.08 -7.43
C TYR A 70 2.92 9.30 -8.76
N LYS A 71 4.24 9.56 -8.74
CA LYS A 71 5.06 9.73 -9.94
C LYS A 71 5.75 8.46 -10.41
N HIS A 72 6.17 7.58 -9.49
CA HIS A 72 7.01 6.42 -9.78
C HIS A 72 6.33 5.06 -9.57
N ILE A 73 5.19 4.99 -8.89
CA ILE A 73 4.46 3.73 -8.65
C ILE A 73 3.08 3.76 -9.31
N LYS A 74 2.28 4.80 -9.07
CA LYS A 74 0.91 4.91 -9.59
C LYS A 74 0.79 4.79 -11.12
N PRO A 75 1.60 5.48 -11.94
CA PRO A 75 1.52 5.33 -13.40
C PRO A 75 2.06 3.98 -13.88
N PHE A 76 2.85 3.30 -13.06
CA PHE A 76 3.41 1.98 -13.37
C PHE A 76 2.56 0.86 -12.75
N ALA A 77 1.24 1.00 -12.75
CA ALA A 77 0.32 -0.02 -12.25
C ALA A 77 0.46 -1.36 -13.01
N GLU A 78 0.90 -1.33 -14.27
CA GLU A 78 1.22 -2.54 -15.04
C GLU A 78 2.46 -3.28 -14.51
N ARG A 79 3.46 -2.54 -14.01
CA ARG A 79 4.68 -3.13 -13.44
C ARG A 79 4.51 -3.50 -11.97
N PHE A 80 3.73 -2.70 -11.24
CA PHE A 80 3.44 -2.87 -9.83
C PHE A 80 1.94 -3.09 -9.64
N PRO A 81 1.44 -4.31 -9.91
CA PRO A 81 0.05 -4.62 -9.71
C PRO A 81 -0.28 -4.41 -8.23
N TYR A 82 -1.38 -3.70 -7.99
CA TYR A 82 -1.80 -3.34 -6.64
C TYR A 82 -3.15 -3.93 -6.31
N THR A 83 -3.28 -4.39 -5.07
CA THR A 83 -4.52 -4.94 -4.52
C THR A 83 -4.90 -4.14 -3.28
N ARG A 84 -6.15 -3.71 -3.25
CA ARG A 84 -6.72 -3.07 -2.06
C ARG A 84 -7.03 -4.17 -1.06
N ILE A 85 -6.32 -4.20 0.06
CA ILE A 85 -6.48 -5.22 1.10
C ILE A 85 -7.54 -4.77 2.11
N GLU A 86 -7.42 -3.54 2.58
CA GLU A 86 -8.31 -2.99 3.60
C GLU A 86 -8.86 -1.66 3.13
N SER A 87 -10.17 -1.52 3.29
CA SER A 87 -10.91 -0.28 3.10
C SER A 87 -11.73 -0.08 4.35
N LYS A 88 -11.66 1.09 5.01
CA LYS A 88 -12.70 1.50 5.97
C LYS A 88 -14.07 1.16 5.35
N PRO A 89 -14.99 0.49 6.07
CA PRO A 89 -16.00 -0.34 5.46
C PRO A 89 -16.99 0.53 4.71
N ALA A 90 -17.04 0.37 3.40
CA ALA A 90 -18.21 0.73 2.61
C ALA A 90 -18.30 -0.29 1.48
N ALA A 91 -19.26 -1.18 1.64
CA ALA A 91 -19.82 -2.07 0.62
C ALA A 91 -18.82 -3.01 -0.08
N HIS A 92 -18.82 -4.24 0.41
CA HIS A 92 -18.77 -5.43 -0.45
C HIS A 92 -19.42 -5.14 -1.80
N LYS A 93 -18.62 -4.98 -2.87
CA LYS A 93 -19.13 -5.10 -4.23
C LYS A 93 -19.33 -6.59 -4.50
N GLU A 94 -20.47 -7.10 -4.04
CA GLU A 94 -21.17 -8.14 -4.78
C GLU A 94 -21.78 -7.42 -5.99
N THR A 95 -21.15 -7.56 -7.15
CA THR A 95 -21.87 -7.34 -8.40
C THR A 95 -21.79 -8.67 -9.09
N ALA A 96 -22.82 -9.48 -8.83
CA ALA A 96 -23.18 -10.64 -9.61
C ALA A 96 -23.13 -10.24 -11.09
N HIS A 97 -22.33 -10.96 -11.86
CA HIS A 97 -22.49 -11.01 -13.29
C HIS A 97 -23.34 -12.25 -13.56
N GLU A 98 -24.60 -12.03 -13.88
CA GLU A 98 -25.47 -12.99 -14.58
C GLU A 98 -26.09 -12.27 -15.79
#